data_AF-V5H0R4-F1
#
_entry.id   AF-V5H0R4-F1
#
_cell.length_a   1.000
_cell.length_b   1.000
_cell.length_c   1.000
_cell.angle_alpha   90.00
_cell.angle_beta   90.00
_cell.angle_gamma   90.00
#
_symmetry.space_group_name_H-M   'P 1'
#
loop_
_entity.id
_entity.type
_entity.pdbx_description
1 polymer ?
#
loop_
_entity_poly.entity_id
_entity_poly.type
_entity_poly.pdbx_seq_one_letter_code
_entity_poly.pdbx_strand_id
1 'polypeptide(L)'
;MSTTLHIFIFSVIMLLIICEGAVNKKREEKRRYSRPNNENHIFHKLCLQEHNKYRLRHHVRPLTTNSKLYIRARAWARHLARRDSTSDVPHEKLPGTGENIYWMTYAQQPYFQYAEMAVPYWYDENKDYDYETGGYSPNTAHFTQMVWRSTTQLGCGYAVSSTYKIFVVCKYHPQGNIDGQYQSNVLRPSYY
;
A
#
# COMPACT_ATOMS: atom_id res chain seq x y z
N MET A 1 -36.59 43.47 41.78
CA MET A 1 -35.66 42.32 41.79
C MET A 1 -35.88 41.33 40.64
N SER A 2 -37.05 41.31 39.96
CA SER A 2 -37.35 40.31 38.92
C SER A 2 -36.61 40.52 37.59
N THR A 3 -36.53 41.76 37.08
CA THR A 3 -35.96 42.05 35.75
C THR A 3 -34.46 41.79 35.66
N THR A 4 -33.70 42.13 36.69
CA THR A 4 -32.25 41.89 36.74
C THR A 4 -31.92 40.40 36.69
N LEU A 5 -32.65 39.56 37.44
CA LEU A 5 -32.44 38.11 37.45
C LEU A 5 -32.75 37.48 36.08
N HIS A 6 -33.81 37.93 35.40
CA HIS A 6 -34.14 37.46 34.05
C HIS A 6 -33.05 37.85 33.04
N ILE A 7 -32.57 39.09 33.07
CA ILE A 7 -31.47 39.55 32.20
C ILE A 7 -30.20 38.73 32.42
N PHE A 8 -29.88 38.38 33.69
CA PHE A 8 -28.75 37.51 34.02
C PHE A 8 -28.94 36.07 33.52
N ILE A 9 -30.14 35.50 33.61
CA ILE A 9 -30.40 34.14 33.13
C ILE A 9 -30.32 34.09 31.60
N PHE A 10 -30.91 35.06 30.90
CA PHE A 10 -30.82 35.14 29.43
C PHE A 10 -29.39 35.34 28.94
N SER A 11 -28.58 36.14 29.63
CA SER A 11 -27.18 36.36 29.25
C SER A 11 -26.32 35.10 29.43
N VAL A 12 -26.54 34.33 30.50
CA VAL A 12 -25.84 33.06 30.74
C VAL A 12 -26.23 32.01 29.68
N ILE A 13 -27.51 31.88 29.35
CA ILE A 13 -27.98 30.94 28.31
C ILE A 13 -27.39 31.30 26.94
N MET A 14 -27.39 32.59 26.57
CA MET A 14 -26.77 33.04 25.33
C MET A 14 -25.27 32.74 25.29
N LEU A 15 -24.55 32.94 26.41
CA LEU A 15 -23.13 32.63 26.49
C LEU A 15 -22.86 31.12 26.29
N LEU A 16 -23.67 30.26 26.89
CA LEU A 16 -23.55 28.80 26.75
C LEU A 16 -23.78 28.34 25.30
N ILE A 17 -24.81 28.88 24.63
CA ILE A 17 -25.10 28.56 23.22
C ILE A 17 -23.93 29.00 22.30
N ILE A 18 -23.37 30.19 22.54
CA ILE A 18 -22.21 30.68 21.79
C ILE A 18 -20.99 29.78 22.03
N CYS A 19 -20.75 29.36 23.27
CA CYS A 19 -19.67 28.43 23.62
C CYS A 19 -19.83 27.08 22.93
N GLU A 20 -21.02 26.47 22.96
CA GLU A 20 -21.30 25.20 22.27
C GLU A 20 -21.11 25.32 20.75
N GLY A 21 -21.61 26.42 20.16
CA GLY A 21 -21.41 26.71 18.74
C GLY A 21 -19.93 26.82 18.35
N ALA A 22 -19.12 27.50 19.16
CA ALA A 22 -17.68 27.62 18.93
C ALA A 22 -16.93 26.29 19.08
N VAL A 23 -17.33 25.44 20.04
CA VAL A 23 -16.75 24.10 20.23
C VAL A 23 -17.12 23.17 19.06
N ASN A 24 -18.37 23.20 18.60
CA ASN A 24 -18.82 22.41 17.46
C ASN A 24 -18.13 22.84 16.17
N LYS A 25 -18.00 24.15 15.92
CA LYS A 25 -17.25 24.67 14.76
C LYS A 25 -15.79 24.23 14.78
N LYS A 26 -15.10 24.28 15.93
CA LYS A 26 -13.73 23.75 16.07
C LYS A 26 -13.66 22.24 15.82
N ARG A 27 -14.66 21.47 16.26
CA ARG A 27 -14.74 20.02 16.04
C ARG A 27 -15.00 19.67 14.57
N GLU A 28 -15.82 20.45 13.89
CA GLU A 28 -16.10 20.33 12.45
C GLU A 28 -14.90 20.75 11.61
N GLU A 29 -14.25 21.87 11.92
CA GLU A 29 -12.98 22.29 11.29
C GLU A 29 -11.89 21.24 11.50
N LYS A 30 -11.77 20.68 12.71
CA LYS A 30 -10.83 19.58 12.98
C LYS A 30 -11.20 18.31 12.21
N ARG A 31 -12.48 17.97 12.04
CA ARG A 31 -12.94 16.85 11.19
C ARG A 31 -12.69 17.10 9.69
N ARG A 32 -12.87 18.34 9.23
CA ARG A 32 -12.61 18.77 7.84
C ARG A 32 -11.10 18.81 7.55
N TYR A 33 -10.29 19.10 8.56
CA TYR A 33 -8.83 19.07 8.52
C TYR A 33 -8.23 17.67 8.77
N SER A 34 -9.00 16.69 9.29
CA SER A 34 -8.49 15.36 9.69
C SER A 34 -8.97 14.18 8.85
N ARG A 35 -9.00 14.31 7.53
CA ARG A 35 -8.79 13.14 6.66
C ARG A 35 -7.79 13.54 5.59
N PRO A 36 -6.47 13.49 5.88
CA PRO A 36 -5.51 13.45 4.79
C PRO A 36 -5.99 12.38 3.81
N ASN A 37 -6.11 12.74 2.53
CA ASN A 37 -6.23 11.74 1.46
C ASN A 37 -5.20 10.66 1.79
N ASN A 38 -5.65 9.45 2.12
CA ASN A 38 -4.75 8.43 2.62
C ASN A 38 -3.83 8.06 1.46
N GLU A 39 -2.66 8.69 1.37
CA GLU A 39 -1.73 8.50 0.25
C GLU A 39 -1.36 7.04 0.08
N ASN A 40 -1.32 6.27 1.17
CA ASN A 40 -1.13 4.82 1.14
C ASN A 40 -2.31 4.07 0.49
N HIS A 41 -3.54 4.59 0.60
CA HIS A 41 -4.70 4.06 -0.11
C HIS A 41 -4.65 4.38 -1.61
N ILE A 42 -4.21 5.59 -1.97
CA ILE A 42 -3.98 5.97 -3.38
C ILE A 42 -2.88 5.08 -3.98
N PHE A 43 -1.73 4.99 -3.28
CA PHE A 43 -0.63 4.11 -3.63
C PHE A 43 -1.09 2.65 -3.81
N HIS A 44 -1.87 2.10 -2.87
CA HIS A 44 -2.37 0.73 -2.98
C HIS A 44 -3.25 0.53 -4.22
N LYS A 45 -4.12 1.49 -4.55
CA LYS A 45 -4.94 1.43 -5.76
C LYS A 45 -4.08 1.44 -7.02
N LEU A 46 -3.08 2.32 -7.10
CA LEU A 46 -2.14 2.38 -8.22
C LEU A 46 -1.37 1.06 -8.37
N CYS A 47 -0.86 0.49 -7.26
CA CYS A 47 -0.22 -0.82 -7.30
C CYS A 47 -1.17 -1.89 -7.84
N LEU A 48 -2.41 -1.97 -7.34
CA LEU A 48 -3.38 -2.97 -7.79
C LEU A 48 -3.71 -2.82 -9.29
N GLN A 49 -3.86 -1.58 -9.76
CA GLN A 49 -4.13 -1.27 -11.16
C GLN A 49 -2.98 -1.73 -12.06
N GLU A 50 -1.74 -1.34 -11.75
CA GLU A 50 -0.57 -1.73 -12.55
C GLU A 50 -0.32 -3.25 -12.51
N HIS A 51 -0.49 -3.91 -11.35
CA HIS A 51 -0.44 -5.37 -11.28
C HIS A 51 -1.45 -6.02 -12.24
N ASN A 52 -2.70 -5.53 -12.25
CA ASN A 52 -3.75 -6.12 -13.06
C ASN A 52 -3.57 -5.86 -14.56
N LYS A 53 -2.96 -4.73 -14.94
CA LYS A 53 -2.53 -4.46 -16.32
C LYS A 53 -1.48 -5.44 -16.79
N TYR A 54 -0.47 -5.75 -15.97
CA TYR A 54 0.53 -6.75 -16.31
C TYR A 54 -0.04 -8.16 -16.33
N ARG A 55 -0.84 -8.54 -15.33
CA ARG A 55 -1.51 -9.84 -15.27
C ARG A 55 -2.41 -10.13 -16.47
N LEU A 56 -3.06 -9.11 -17.02
CA LEU A 56 -3.83 -9.22 -18.25
C LEU A 56 -2.97 -9.69 -19.43
N ARG A 57 -1.74 -9.17 -19.57
CA ARG A 57 -0.79 -9.59 -20.63
C ARG A 57 -0.44 -11.07 -20.52
N HIS A 58 -0.43 -11.61 -19.31
CA HIS A 58 -0.13 -13.02 -19.04
C HIS A 58 -1.38 -13.90 -18.99
N HIS A 59 -2.55 -13.39 -19.40
CA HIS A 59 -3.82 -14.15 -19.41
C HIS A 59 -4.20 -14.75 -18.04
N VAL A 60 -3.80 -14.11 -16.95
CA VAL A 60 -4.17 -14.52 -15.59
C VAL A 60 -5.19 -13.57 -14.99
N ARG A 61 -6.05 -14.08 -14.10
CA ARG A 61 -7.14 -13.32 -13.50
C ARG A 61 -6.60 -12.11 -12.72
N PRO A 62 -7.32 -10.97 -12.72
CA PRO A 62 -6.93 -9.81 -11.91
C PRO A 62 -6.95 -10.15 -10.42
N LEU A 63 -6.02 -9.56 -9.67
CA LEU A 63 -5.99 -9.57 -8.22
C LEU A 63 -7.08 -8.68 -7.65
N THR A 64 -7.50 -9.02 -6.44
CA THR A 64 -8.44 -8.22 -5.63
C THR A 64 -7.76 -7.71 -4.37
N THR A 65 -8.20 -6.56 -3.85
CA THR A 65 -7.71 -6.03 -2.58
C THR A 65 -8.06 -6.97 -1.43
N ASN A 66 -7.07 -7.26 -0.57
CA ASN A 66 -7.29 -7.84 0.75
C ASN A 66 -6.83 -6.85 1.82
N SER A 67 -7.77 -6.41 2.66
CA SER A 67 -7.51 -5.42 3.71
C SER A 67 -6.51 -5.89 4.78
N LYS A 68 -6.46 -7.19 5.09
CA LYS A 68 -5.48 -7.75 6.04
C LYS A 68 -4.06 -7.69 5.45
N LEU A 69 -3.90 -8.08 4.18
CA LEU A 69 -2.63 -7.97 3.47
C LEU A 69 -2.18 -6.50 3.37
N TYR A 70 -3.09 -5.58 3.06
CA TYR A 70 -2.82 -4.15 2.99
C TYR A 70 -2.30 -3.59 4.32
N ILE A 71 -2.97 -3.91 5.43
CA ILE A 71 -2.54 -3.50 6.77
C ILE A 71 -1.17 -4.10 7.10
N ARG A 72 -0.93 -5.36 6.73
CA ARG A 72 0.34 -6.06 7.00
C ARG A 72 1.49 -5.47 6.19
N ALA A 73 1.30 -5.24 4.90
CA ALA A 73 2.28 -4.59 4.01
C ALA A 73 2.68 -3.21 4.56
N ARG A 74 1.71 -2.39 4.97
CA ARG A 74 1.97 -1.09 5.61
C ARG A 74 2.70 -1.20 6.94
N ALA A 75 2.43 -2.24 7.71
CA ALA A 75 3.15 -2.49 8.96
C ALA A 75 4.61 -2.88 8.70
N TRP A 76 4.85 -3.75 7.72
CA TRP A 76 6.20 -4.18 7.35
C TRP A 76 7.02 -3.05 6.72
N ALA A 77 6.44 -2.28 5.80
CA ALA A 77 7.10 -1.10 5.25
C ALA A 77 7.55 -0.12 6.35
N ARG A 78 6.70 0.14 7.36
CA ARG A 78 7.07 0.96 8.53
C ARG A 78 8.14 0.31 9.40
N HIS A 79 8.20 -1.01 9.48
CA HIS A 79 9.29 -1.70 10.19
C HIS A 79 10.63 -1.48 9.47
N LEU A 80 10.67 -1.66 8.15
CA LEU A 80 11.85 -1.41 7.32
C LEU A 80 12.29 0.07 7.39
N ALA A 81 11.34 1.00 7.28
CA ALA A 81 11.62 2.43 7.40
C ALA A 81 12.20 2.83 8.77
N ARG A 82 11.81 2.16 9.86
CA ARG A 82 12.40 2.39 11.19
C ARG A 82 13.80 1.81 11.33
N ARG A 83 14.11 0.71 10.64
CA ARG A 83 15.47 0.17 10.56
C ARG A 83 16.40 1.09 9.78
N ASP A 84 15.84 1.85 8.84
CA ASP A 84 16.53 2.86 8.03
C ASP A 84 17.82 2.33 7.38
N SER A 85 17.79 1.08 6.90
CA SER A 85 18.92 0.41 6.27
C SER A 85 18.50 -0.24 4.96
N THR A 86 19.35 -0.08 3.94
CA THR A 86 19.20 -0.71 2.62
C THR A 86 20.24 -1.80 2.36
N SER A 87 21.22 -1.97 3.27
CA SER A 87 22.18 -3.08 3.22
C SER A 87 21.59 -4.38 3.74
N ASP A 88 20.51 -4.32 4.53
CA ASP A 88 19.76 -5.48 5.02
C ASP A 88 18.26 -5.15 5.05
N VAL A 89 17.55 -5.62 4.02
CA VAL A 89 16.11 -5.45 3.82
C VAL A 89 15.43 -6.82 3.87
N PRO A 90 15.10 -7.33 5.07
CA PRO A 90 14.59 -8.68 5.20
C PRO A 90 13.13 -8.80 4.77
N HIS A 91 12.80 -9.98 4.25
CA HIS A 91 11.43 -10.40 4.07
C HIS A 91 10.75 -10.76 5.40
N GLU A 92 9.43 -10.56 5.48
CA GLU A 92 8.65 -10.98 6.63
C GLU A 92 8.28 -12.47 6.51
N LYS A 93 8.62 -13.27 7.53
CA LYS A 93 8.24 -14.69 7.58
C LYS A 93 6.76 -14.84 7.87
N LEU A 94 5.94 -15.00 6.82
CA LEU A 94 4.51 -15.27 6.90
C LEU A 94 4.13 -16.49 6.05
N PRO A 95 3.83 -17.65 6.67
CA PRO A 95 3.43 -18.84 5.93
C PRO A 95 2.26 -18.57 4.97
N GLY A 96 2.37 -19.02 3.73
CA GLY A 96 1.31 -18.91 2.72
C GLY A 96 1.13 -17.49 2.15
N THR A 97 2.01 -16.55 2.48
CA THR A 97 1.94 -15.16 2.00
C THR A 97 3.20 -14.81 1.21
N GLY A 98 3.03 -14.41 -0.05
CA GLY A 98 4.13 -13.90 -0.88
C GLY A 98 4.47 -12.46 -0.53
N GLU A 99 5.67 -12.00 -0.92
CA GLU A 99 6.12 -10.64 -0.69
C GLU A 99 7.06 -10.13 -1.78
N ASN A 100 6.80 -8.91 -2.25
CA ASN A 100 7.76 -8.13 -3.02
C ASN A 100 8.14 -6.88 -2.22
N ILE A 101 9.43 -6.54 -2.21
CA ILE A 101 9.96 -5.34 -1.57
C ILE A 101 10.71 -4.51 -2.61
N TYR A 102 10.52 -3.20 -2.56
CA TYR A 102 11.25 -2.23 -3.34
C TYR A 102 11.72 -1.11 -2.41
N TRP A 103 12.89 -0.56 -2.66
CA TRP A 103 13.38 0.58 -1.89
C TRP A 103 14.17 1.55 -2.76
N MET A 104 14.22 2.80 -2.33
CA MET A 104 15.04 3.84 -2.94
C MET A 104 15.46 4.85 -1.86
N THR A 105 16.65 5.43 -1.99
CA THR A 105 17.12 6.55 -1.16
C THR A 105 16.69 7.89 -1.75
N TYR A 106 16.70 8.96 -0.94
CA TYR A 106 16.36 10.32 -1.39
C TYR A 106 14.94 10.44 -1.97
N ALA A 107 13.99 9.76 -1.34
CA ALA A 107 12.61 9.76 -1.78
C ALA A 107 11.96 11.15 -1.66
N GLN A 108 11.23 11.56 -2.69
CA GLN A 108 10.58 12.87 -2.77
C GLN A 108 9.05 12.73 -2.81
N GLN A 109 8.35 13.72 -2.25
CA GLN A 109 6.90 13.78 -2.35
C GLN A 109 6.46 14.19 -3.78
N PRO A 110 5.27 13.74 -4.22
CA PRO A 110 4.33 12.89 -3.49
C PRO A 110 4.72 11.41 -3.49
N TYR A 111 4.67 10.74 -2.33
CA TYR A 111 5.19 9.37 -2.21
C TYR A 111 4.31 8.29 -2.86
N PHE A 112 3.06 8.59 -3.22
CA PHE A 112 2.23 7.60 -3.92
C PHE A 112 2.76 7.27 -5.32
N GLN A 113 3.58 8.14 -5.93
CA GLN A 113 4.17 7.94 -7.27
C GLN A 113 5.10 6.73 -7.34
N TYR A 114 5.66 6.28 -6.20
CA TYR A 114 6.54 5.12 -6.16
C TYR A 114 5.82 3.81 -6.50
N ALA A 115 4.48 3.79 -6.54
CA ALA A 115 3.73 2.66 -7.09
C ALA A 115 4.07 2.44 -8.58
N GLU A 116 4.21 3.53 -9.34
CA GLU A 116 4.53 3.54 -10.76
C GLU A 116 6.03 3.33 -11.03
N MET A 117 6.84 3.25 -9.98
CA MET A 117 8.27 2.88 -10.08
C MET A 117 8.48 1.42 -9.66
N ALA A 118 7.96 1.04 -8.49
CA ALA A 118 8.17 -0.29 -7.92
C ALA A 118 7.52 -1.40 -8.76
N VAL A 119 6.27 -1.21 -9.20
CA VAL A 119 5.52 -2.25 -9.92
C VAL A 119 6.12 -2.52 -11.30
N PRO A 120 6.44 -1.50 -12.12
CA PRO A 120 7.16 -1.74 -13.38
C PRO A 120 8.58 -2.29 -13.18
N TYR A 121 9.31 -1.85 -12.14
CA TYR A 121 10.64 -2.38 -11.83
C TYR A 121 10.61 -3.90 -11.58
N TRP A 122 9.68 -4.36 -10.74
CA TRP A 122 9.50 -5.80 -10.52
C TRP A 122 9.03 -6.54 -11.78
N TYR A 123 8.14 -5.94 -12.58
CA TYR A 123 7.69 -6.58 -13.82
C TYR A 123 8.81 -6.70 -14.85
N ASP A 124 9.73 -5.73 -14.91
CA ASP A 124 10.81 -5.69 -15.90
C ASP A 124 11.75 -6.90 -15.84
N GLU A 125 11.80 -7.60 -14.71
CA GLU A 125 12.46 -8.90 -14.54
C GLU A 125 11.93 -9.99 -15.49
N ASN A 126 10.74 -9.82 -16.09
CA ASN A 126 10.18 -10.73 -17.10
C ASN A 126 11.12 -10.94 -18.30
N LYS A 127 12.02 -9.98 -18.57
CA LYS A 127 13.01 -10.03 -19.64
C LYS A 127 14.06 -11.11 -19.43
N ASP A 128 14.32 -11.46 -18.17
CA ASP A 128 15.33 -12.45 -17.77
C ASP A 128 14.71 -13.82 -17.40
N TYR A 129 13.38 -13.95 -17.49
CA TYR A 129 12.68 -15.18 -17.11
C TYR A 129 12.65 -16.20 -18.26
N ASP A 130 13.16 -17.41 -17.99
CA ASP A 130 13.02 -18.54 -18.89
C ASP A 130 11.63 -19.16 -18.75
N TYR A 131 10.76 -18.91 -19.73
CA TYR A 131 9.40 -19.46 -19.77
C TYR A 131 9.34 -20.92 -20.23
N GLU A 132 10.40 -21.47 -20.84
CA GLU A 132 10.43 -22.87 -21.27
C GLU A 132 10.61 -23.79 -20.08
N THR A 133 11.64 -23.53 -19.27
CA THR A 133 11.93 -24.36 -18.09
C THR A 133 11.19 -23.85 -16.84
N GLY A 134 11.06 -22.53 -16.69
CA GLY A 134 10.59 -21.90 -15.47
C GLY A 134 11.51 -22.14 -14.28
N GLY A 135 11.13 -21.57 -13.13
CA GLY A 135 11.82 -21.83 -11.87
C GLY A 135 12.18 -20.57 -11.10
N TYR A 136 12.71 -20.78 -9.90
CA TYR A 136 13.18 -19.70 -9.06
C TYR A 136 14.50 -19.12 -9.58
N SER A 137 14.55 -17.79 -9.66
CA SER A 137 15.79 -17.03 -9.75
C SER A 137 15.63 -15.76 -8.92
N PRO A 138 16.68 -15.32 -8.18
CA PRO A 138 16.62 -14.05 -7.46
C PRO A 138 16.36 -12.85 -8.38
N ASN A 139 16.71 -12.96 -9.66
CA ASN A 139 16.51 -11.89 -10.65
C ASN A 139 15.10 -11.85 -11.23
N THR A 140 14.25 -12.85 -10.96
CA THR A 140 12.91 -12.96 -11.54
C THR A 140 11.81 -13.24 -10.52
N ALA A 141 12.18 -13.31 -9.24
CA ALA A 141 11.28 -13.66 -8.15
C ALA A 141 10.16 -12.62 -7.95
N HIS A 142 10.42 -11.33 -8.19
CA HIS A 142 9.39 -10.32 -8.04
C HIS A 142 8.37 -10.40 -9.18
N PHE A 143 8.85 -10.51 -10.42
CA PHE A 143 8.00 -10.69 -11.60
C PHE A 143 7.10 -11.93 -11.46
N THR A 144 7.70 -13.08 -11.16
CA THR A 144 6.97 -14.36 -11.08
C THR A 144 5.87 -14.32 -10.03
N GLN A 145 6.11 -13.67 -8.88
CA GLN A 145 5.07 -13.45 -7.87
C GLN A 145 3.93 -12.55 -8.39
N MET A 146 4.23 -11.49 -9.15
CA MET A 146 3.19 -10.58 -9.66
C MET A 146 2.22 -11.30 -10.60
N VAL A 147 2.74 -12.13 -11.50
CA VAL A 147 1.94 -12.81 -12.53
C VAL A 147 1.50 -14.21 -12.13
N TRP A 148 1.81 -14.66 -10.91
CA TRP A 148 1.46 -15.99 -10.41
C TRP A 148 -0.05 -16.25 -10.55
N ARG A 149 -0.42 -17.20 -11.40
CA ARG A 149 -1.82 -17.48 -11.77
C ARG A 149 -2.71 -17.77 -10.56
N SER A 150 -2.22 -18.58 -9.63
CA SER A 150 -2.98 -19.01 -8.44
C SER A 150 -3.10 -17.93 -7.35
N THR A 151 -2.29 -16.87 -7.40
CA THR A 151 -2.42 -15.74 -6.47
C THR A 151 -3.66 -14.93 -6.86
N THR A 152 -4.50 -14.58 -5.87
CA THR A 152 -5.80 -13.92 -6.10
C THR A 152 -5.96 -12.61 -5.34
N GLN A 153 -5.15 -12.39 -4.31
CA GLN A 153 -5.30 -11.27 -3.39
C GLN A 153 -3.99 -10.49 -3.23
N LEU A 154 -4.13 -9.17 -3.12
CA LEU A 154 -3.03 -8.23 -3.00
C LEU A 154 -3.29 -7.22 -1.87
N GLY A 155 -2.22 -6.84 -1.18
CA GLY A 155 -2.19 -5.65 -0.33
C GLY A 155 -0.83 -4.99 -0.40
N CYS A 156 -0.79 -3.68 -0.66
CA CYS A 156 0.46 -2.94 -0.82
C CYS A 156 0.50 -1.70 0.06
N GLY A 157 1.68 -1.34 0.53
CA GLY A 157 1.88 -0.14 1.32
C GLY A 157 3.31 0.35 1.24
N TYR A 158 3.52 1.58 1.66
CA TYR A 158 4.84 2.17 1.73
C TYR A 158 5.06 2.90 3.06
N ALA A 159 6.32 3.11 3.41
CA ALA A 159 6.75 4.03 4.45
C ALA A 159 8.09 4.67 4.06
N VAL A 160 8.35 5.85 4.59
CA VAL A 160 9.59 6.61 4.37
C VAL A 160 10.32 6.74 5.71
N SER A 161 11.63 6.51 5.70
CA SER A 161 12.49 6.59 6.87
C SER A 161 12.87 8.03 7.22
N SER A 162 13.52 8.21 8.38
CA SER A 162 14.08 9.50 8.80
C SER A 162 15.11 10.06 7.83
N THR A 163 15.88 9.20 7.15
CA THR A 163 16.85 9.62 6.12
C THR A 163 16.29 9.49 4.70
N TYR A 164 14.99 9.71 4.52
CA TYR A 164 14.33 9.75 3.20
C TYR A 164 14.49 8.48 2.36
N LYS A 165 14.61 7.31 2.99
CA LYS A 165 14.57 6.02 2.28
C LYS A 165 13.13 5.56 2.21
N ILE A 166 12.59 5.33 1.01
CA ILE A 166 11.26 4.75 0.85
C ILE A 166 11.38 3.23 0.79
N PHE A 167 10.46 2.56 1.47
CA PHE A 167 10.27 1.12 1.40
C PHE A 167 8.84 0.85 0.95
N VAL A 168 8.71 0.14 -0.16
CA VAL A 168 7.46 -0.33 -0.74
C VAL A 168 7.37 -1.83 -0.48
N VAL A 169 6.23 -2.28 0.01
CA VAL A 169 5.94 -3.69 0.28
C VAL A 169 4.61 -4.05 -0.33
N CYS A 170 4.57 -5.13 -1.11
CA CYS A 170 3.35 -5.78 -1.55
C CYS A 170 3.29 -7.22 -1.02
N LYS A 171 2.11 -7.62 -0.54
CA LYS A 171 1.82 -8.95 0.01
C LYS A 171 0.79 -9.65 -0.85
N TYR A 172 1.01 -10.94 -1.08
CA TYR A 172 0.25 -11.76 -2.02
C TYR A 172 -0.35 -12.98 -1.31
N HIS A 173 -1.59 -13.33 -1.65
CA HIS A 173 -2.19 -14.58 -1.17
C HIS A 173 -3.05 -15.28 -2.23
N PRO A 174 -2.97 -16.61 -2.36
CA PRO A 174 -1.88 -17.47 -1.87
C PRO A 174 -0.49 -17.02 -2.37
N GLN A 175 0.57 -17.41 -1.67
CA GLN A 175 1.95 -17.13 -2.10
C GLN A 175 2.23 -17.71 -3.49
N GLY A 176 3.07 -17.01 -4.25
CA GLY A 176 3.68 -17.54 -5.46
C GLY A 176 5.02 -18.20 -5.16
N ASN A 177 5.81 -18.38 -6.23
CA ASN A 177 7.20 -18.83 -6.17
C ASN A 177 7.36 -20.15 -5.41
N ILE A 178 6.47 -21.10 -5.72
CA ILE A 178 6.52 -22.46 -5.17
C ILE A 178 7.24 -23.35 -6.18
N ASP A 179 8.30 -24.01 -5.73
CA ASP A 179 9.07 -24.95 -6.56
C ASP A 179 8.18 -26.02 -7.20
N GLY A 180 8.45 -26.33 -8.46
CA GLY A 180 7.66 -27.27 -9.25
C GLY A 180 6.32 -26.73 -9.77
N GLN A 181 5.95 -25.48 -9.45
CA GLN A 181 4.66 -24.89 -9.88
C GLN A 181 4.81 -23.71 -10.85
N TYR A 182 6.02 -23.41 -11.30
CA TYR A 182 6.30 -22.23 -12.13
C TYR A 182 5.61 -22.27 -13.49
N GLN A 183 5.77 -23.35 -14.26
CA GLN A 183 5.19 -23.45 -15.62
C GLN A 183 3.66 -23.36 -15.64
N SER A 184 2.98 -23.82 -14.60
CA SER A 184 1.52 -23.71 -14.49
C SER A 184 1.02 -22.32 -14.05
N ASN A 185 1.91 -21.50 -13.47
CA ASN A 185 1.55 -20.23 -12.87
C ASN A 185 2.13 -18.99 -13.57
N VAL A 186 3.21 -19.12 -14.32
CA VAL A 186 3.90 -18.01 -15.00
C VAL A 186 3.76 -18.22 -16.51
N LEU A 187 2.66 -17.73 -17.07
CA LEU A 187 2.36 -17.88 -18.49
C LEU A 187 3.15 -16.87 -19.33
N ARG A 188 3.41 -17.17 -20.60
CA ARG A 188 4.03 -16.20 -21.52
C ARG A 188 3.12 -14.98 -21.73
N PRO A 189 3.67 -13.76 -21.88
CA PRO A 189 2.88 -12.59 -22.21
C PRO A 189 2.40 -12.65 -23.67
N SER A 190 1.19 -12.16 -23.93
CA SER A 190 0.72 -11.75 -25.26
C SER A 190 0.71 -10.23 -25.35
N TYR A 191 1.13 -9.73 -26.51
CA TYR A 191 1.10 -8.30 -26.87
C TYR A 191 0.00 -7.97 -27.89
N TYR A 192 -0.88 -8.94 -28.17
CA TYR A 192 -1.97 -8.85 -29.15
C TYR A 192 -3.33 -8.73 -28.47
#